data_AF-A0A2H9PM32-F1
#
_entry.id   AF-A0A2H9PM32-F1
#
_cell.length_a   1.000
_cell.length_b   1.000
_cell.length_c   1.000
_cell.angle_alpha   90.00
_cell.angle_beta   90.00
_cell.angle_gamma   90.00
#
_symmetry.space_group_name_H-M   'P 1'
#
loop_
_entity.id
_entity.type
_entity.pdbx_description
1 polymer ?
#
loop_
_entity_poly.entity_id
_entity_poly.type
_entity_poly.pdbx_seq_one_letter_code
_entity_poly.pdbx_strand_id
1 'polypeptide(L)'
;MAKVITYSHNFQKTHPRSGDDTFFVEKFYNSLGIVPSLNELLELNPTKPKELITNFFHRINVDKILFEQPKHNTIRAGNRFKKGEYFSPRIWSGKPYCSPQIILAKDQLITQTYTIEIYPTTEITINKRYFGYFGSKNFYTLATNDGLSGKDFVNWFNKLPFKGQIICWSKEVEYDNCEFLGCDWRYNFPISSIPNKAICTKCFSKHKLNLSNLVWEKIEEFDGEKRTDKELATNWFPNQDY
;
A
#
# COMPACT_ATOMS: atom_id res chain seq x y z
N MET A 1 11.89 -14.92 -15.85
CA MET A 1 12.17 -15.12 -14.42
C MET A 1 11.66 -13.91 -13.66
N ALA A 2 10.86 -14.09 -12.61
CA ALA A 2 10.35 -12.97 -11.83
C ALA A 2 11.50 -12.20 -11.17
N LYS A 3 11.33 -10.88 -11.02
CA LYS A 3 12.29 -10.02 -10.32
C LYS A 3 12.27 -10.38 -8.82
N VAL A 4 13.42 -10.28 -8.15
CA VAL A 4 13.54 -10.69 -6.75
C VAL A 4 13.19 -9.54 -5.80
N ILE A 5 12.41 -9.83 -4.77
CA ILE A 5 12.27 -8.99 -3.58
C ILE A 5 12.84 -9.76 -2.39
N THR A 6 13.89 -9.21 -1.78
CA THR A 6 14.53 -9.83 -0.62
C THR A 6 14.10 -9.13 0.67
N TYR A 7 13.65 -9.91 1.65
CA TYR A 7 13.29 -9.46 3.00
C TYR A 7 14.50 -9.43 3.92
N SER A 8 14.48 -8.52 4.90
CA SER A 8 15.52 -8.44 5.94
C SER A 8 15.04 -9.18 7.18
N HIS A 9 15.86 -10.10 7.72
CA HIS A 9 15.59 -10.70 9.02
C HIS A 9 15.66 -9.66 10.14
N ASN A 10 16.65 -8.76 10.07
CA ASN A 10 16.96 -7.84 11.15
C ASN A 10 16.89 -6.38 10.71
N PHE A 11 16.71 -5.48 11.68
CA PHE A 11 16.79 -4.04 11.45
C PHE A 11 18.20 -3.63 11.01
N GLN A 12 18.28 -2.67 10.07
CA GLN A 12 19.54 -2.18 9.50
C GLN A 12 20.48 -1.57 10.55
N LYS A 13 21.78 -1.53 10.25
CA LYS A 13 22.84 -1.01 11.16
C LYS A 13 22.59 0.40 11.68
N THR A 14 21.92 1.23 10.89
CA THR A 14 21.62 2.62 11.22
C THR A 14 20.32 2.80 12.01
N HIS A 15 19.58 1.72 12.28
CA HIS A 15 18.33 1.74 13.03
C HIS A 15 18.61 1.60 14.54
N PRO A 16 17.87 2.29 15.44
CA PRO A 16 18.08 2.17 16.89
C PRO A 16 17.94 0.73 17.43
N ARG A 17 17.11 -0.08 16.78
CA ARG A 17 16.90 -1.51 17.08
C ARG A 17 17.78 -2.43 16.23
N SER A 18 18.95 -1.97 15.79
CA SER A 18 19.78 -2.75 14.88
C SER A 18 20.09 -4.15 15.44
N GLY A 19 19.93 -5.18 14.60
CA GLY A 19 20.12 -6.57 15.01
C GLY A 19 18.85 -7.24 15.52
N ASP A 20 17.86 -6.49 16.01
CA ASP A 20 16.55 -7.07 16.37
C ASP A 20 15.84 -7.62 15.14
N ASP A 21 14.98 -8.63 15.35
CA ASP A 21 14.14 -9.19 14.30
C ASP A 21 13.05 -8.20 13.83
N THR A 22 12.85 -8.14 12.51
CA THR A 22 11.78 -7.35 11.87
C THR A 22 10.45 -8.09 11.80
N PHE A 23 10.54 -9.43 11.83
CA PHE A 23 9.47 -10.38 11.51
C PHE A 23 8.83 -10.17 10.13
N PHE A 24 9.59 -9.63 9.16
CA PHE A 24 9.04 -9.37 7.83
C PHE A 24 8.63 -10.64 7.07
N VAL A 25 9.27 -11.77 7.32
CA VAL A 25 8.89 -13.06 6.71
C VAL A 25 7.53 -13.50 7.25
N GLU A 26 7.37 -13.44 8.56
CA GLU A 26 6.16 -13.83 9.26
C GLU A 26 4.98 -12.93 8.86
N LYS A 27 5.20 -11.61 8.84
CA LYS A 27 4.21 -10.63 8.39
C LYS A 27 3.86 -10.78 6.89
N PHE A 28 4.82 -11.21 6.08
CA PHE A 28 4.56 -11.56 4.67
C PHE A 28 3.67 -12.81 4.55
N TYR A 29 3.97 -13.87 5.30
CA TYR A 29 3.11 -15.06 5.34
C TYR A 29 1.70 -14.75 5.85
N ASN A 30 1.58 -13.90 6.88
CA ASN A 30 0.28 -13.42 7.34
C ASN A 30 -0.48 -12.68 6.23
N SER A 31 0.20 -11.78 5.49
CA SER A 31 -0.43 -11.10 4.36
C SER A 31 -0.90 -12.04 3.24
N LEU A 32 -0.31 -13.23 3.11
CA LEU A 32 -0.76 -14.24 2.15
C LEU A 32 -1.85 -15.14 2.73
N GLY A 33 -2.12 -15.07 4.04
CA GLY A 33 -3.03 -15.96 4.73
C GLY A 33 -2.53 -17.41 4.75
N ILE A 34 -1.21 -17.63 4.77
CA ILE A 34 -0.61 -18.97 4.75
C ILE A 34 0.31 -19.20 5.94
N VAL A 35 0.36 -20.45 6.41
CA VAL A 35 1.40 -20.95 7.31
C VAL A 35 2.28 -21.89 6.47
N PRO A 36 3.59 -21.61 6.31
CA PRO A 36 4.44 -22.42 5.47
C PRO A 36 4.63 -23.81 6.07
N SER A 37 4.73 -24.85 5.24
CA SER A 37 5.21 -26.17 5.65
C SER A 37 6.66 -26.42 5.22
N LEU A 38 7.36 -27.31 5.93
CA LEU A 38 8.72 -27.69 5.58
C LEU A 38 8.81 -28.31 4.17
N ASN A 39 7.84 -29.15 3.79
CA ASN A 39 7.83 -29.81 2.49
C ASN A 39 7.71 -28.77 1.36
N GLU A 40 6.81 -27.80 1.49
CA GLU A 40 6.67 -26.72 0.50
C GLU A 40 7.96 -25.89 0.37
N LEU A 41 8.62 -25.57 1.48
CA LEU A 41 9.90 -24.84 1.43
C LEU A 41 11.01 -25.66 0.76
N LEU A 42 11.05 -26.97 0.96
CA LEU A 42 11.99 -27.87 0.28
C LEU A 42 11.70 -27.94 -1.22
N GLU A 43 10.43 -28.05 -1.61
CA GLU A 43 10.00 -28.05 -3.01
C GLU A 43 10.32 -26.73 -3.72
N LEU A 44 10.19 -25.59 -3.03
CA LEU A 44 10.56 -24.28 -3.55
C LEU A 44 12.07 -24.10 -3.70
N ASN A 45 12.88 -24.88 -2.98
CA ASN A 45 14.33 -24.74 -2.90
C ASN A 45 15.07 -26.07 -3.19
N PRO A 46 14.81 -26.74 -4.33
CA PRO A 46 15.25 -28.12 -4.56
C PRO A 46 16.78 -28.25 -4.71
N THR A 47 17.47 -27.15 -5.03
CA THR A 47 18.93 -27.11 -5.20
C THR A 47 19.67 -26.71 -3.93
N LYS A 48 18.96 -26.46 -2.81
CA LYS A 48 19.57 -26.06 -1.53
C LYS A 48 19.75 -27.28 -0.62
N PRO A 49 20.78 -27.26 0.26
CA PRO A 49 20.91 -28.30 1.28
C PRO A 49 19.66 -28.38 2.14
N LYS A 50 19.12 -29.60 2.33
CA LYS A 50 17.91 -29.84 3.15
C LYS A 50 18.05 -29.28 4.56
N GLU A 51 19.23 -29.43 5.17
CA GLU A 51 19.54 -28.93 6.50
C GLU A 51 19.41 -27.39 6.58
N LEU A 52 19.87 -26.65 5.56
CA LEU A 52 19.74 -25.19 5.52
C LEU A 52 18.28 -24.75 5.53
N ILE A 53 17.42 -25.44 4.76
CA ILE A 53 15.99 -25.15 4.71
C ILE A 53 15.29 -25.55 6.01
N THR A 54 15.67 -26.70 6.58
CA THR A 54 15.13 -27.19 7.86
C THR A 54 15.47 -26.23 9.00
N ASN A 55 16.72 -25.77 9.07
CA ASN A 55 17.16 -24.78 10.06
C ASN A 55 16.46 -23.43 9.89
N PHE A 56 16.22 -23.00 8.66
CA PHE A 56 15.42 -21.80 8.42
C PHE A 56 13.96 -21.98 8.86
N PHE A 57 13.34 -23.11 8.52
CA PHE A 57 11.95 -23.42 8.91
C PHE A 57 11.77 -23.38 10.43
N HIS A 58 12.70 -23.96 11.20
CA HIS A 58 12.66 -23.92 12.67
C HIS A 58 12.83 -22.53 13.28
N ARG A 59 13.31 -21.55 12.50
CA ARG A 59 13.42 -20.15 12.94
C ARG A 59 12.16 -19.33 12.67
N ILE A 60 11.25 -19.83 11.82
CA ILE A 60 9.99 -19.14 11.53
C ILE A 60 9.14 -19.16 12.79
N ASN A 61 8.74 -17.98 13.25
CA ASN A 61 7.88 -17.86 14.42
C ASN A 61 6.40 -17.90 14.00
N VAL A 62 5.76 -19.05 14.20
CA VAL A 62 4.35 -19.27 13.80
C VAL A 62 3.39 -18.35 14.56
N ASP A 63 3.63 -18.07 15.84
CA ASP A 63 2.79 -17.13 16.60
C ASP A 63 2.86 -15.73 15.99
N LYS A 64 4.03 -15.32 15.52
CA LYS A 64 4.19 -14.03 14.83
C LYS A 64 3.46 -13.99 13.49
N ILE A 65 3.27 -15.11 12.80
CA ILE A 65 2.43 -15.16 11.60
C ILE A 65 0.96 -14.88 11.98
N LEU A 66 0.48 -15.42 13.10
CA LEU A 66 -0.94 -15.34 13.47
C LEU A 66 -1.33 -14.03 14.16
N PHE A 67 -0.40 -13.38 14.88
CA PHE A 67 -0.73 -12.25 15.76
C PHE A 67 -0.10 -10.91 15.36
N GLU A 68 0.90 -10.87 14.47
CA GLU A 68 1.46 -9.60 13.98
C GLU A 68 0.63 -9.02 12.85
N GLN A 69 0.67 -7.69 12.69
CA GLN A 69 0.02 -7.04 11.56
C GLN A 69 0.67 -7.45 10.23
N PRO A 70 -0.13 -7.79 9.20
CA PRO A 70 0.37 -8.26 7.92
C PRO A 70 1.15 -7.18 7.17
N LYS A 71 2.20 -7.61 6.44
CA LYS A 71 2.96 -6.77 5.52
C LYS A 71 2.37 -6.97 4.12
N HIS A 72 1.59 -6.01 3.66
CA HIS A 72 0.89 -6.07 2.37
C HIS A 72 1.67 -5.47 1.20
N ASN A 73 2.72 -4.70 1.49
CA ASN A 73 3.56 -4.09 0.50
C ASN A 73 5.02 -3.96 0.97
N THR A 74 5.88 -3.54 0.05
CA THR A 74 7.21 -3.05 0.40
C THR A 74 7.53 -1.72 -0.28
N ILE A 75 8.24 -0.85 0.44
CA ILE A 75 8.77 0.40 -0.11
C ILE A 75 10.25 0.22 -0.45
N ARG A 76 10.63 0.53 -1.69
CA ARG A 76 12.00 0.34 -2.22
C ARG A 76 12.46 1.54 -3.05
N ALA A 77 13.76 1.84 -3.02
CA ALA A 77 14.32 2.91 -3.84
C ALA A 77 14.23 2.59 -5.36
N GLY A 78 13.99 3.62 -6.16
CA GLY A 78 13.81 3.51 -7.62
C GLY A 78 12.42 3.00 -8.05
N ASN A 79 12.23 2.83 -9.37
CA ASN A 79 10.95 2.44 -9.97
C ASN A 79 11.15 1.25 -10.92
N ARG A 80 11.25 0.04 -10.35
CA ARG A 80 11.68 -1.17 -11.09
C ARG A 80 10.54 -2.11 -11.46
N PHE A 81 9.42 -2.04 -10.76
CA PHE A 81 8.30 -2.96 -10.91
C PHE A 81 7.12 -2.29 -11.59
N LYS A 82 6.24 -3.08 -12.21
CA LYS A 82 4.98 -2.63 -12.79
C LYS A 82 3.83 -3.50 -12.28
N LYS A 83 2.63 -2.91 -12.19
CA LYS A 83 1.39 -3.67 -11.96
C LYS A 83 1.26 -4.80 -12.98
N GLY A 84 0.84 -5.98 -12.51
CA GLY A 84 0.68 -7.16 -13.34
C GLY A 84 1.95 -8.00 -13.53
N GLU A 85 3.12 -7.49 -13.11
CA GLU A 85 4.33 -8.31 -13.04
C GLU A 85 4.31 -9.26 -11.83
N TYR A 86 5.17 -10.26 -11.85
CA TYR A 86 5.40 -11.16 -10.73
C TYR A 86 6.76 -10.88 -10.07
N PHE A 87 6.85 -11.11 -8.76
CA PHE A 87 8.11 -11.10 -8.03
C PHE A 87 8.34 -12.41 -7.26
N SER A 88 9.62 -12.77 -7.11
CA SER A 88 10.06 -13.92 -6.31
C SER A 88 10.40 -13.44 -4.88
N PRO A 89 9.63 -13.81 -3.84
CA PRO A 89 9.91 -13.44 -2.46
C PRO A 89 11.05 -14.28 -1.90
N ARG A 90 12.09 -13.63 -1.38
CA ARG A 90 13.30 -14.33 -0.90
C ARG A 90 13.83 -13.76 0.40
N ILE A 91 14.66 -14.54 1.08
CA ILE A 91 15.47 -14.08 2.21
C ILE A 91 16.88 -14.64 2.15
N TRP A 92 17.84 -13.93 2.72
CA TRP A 92 19.19 -14.45 2.93
C TRP A 92 19.18 -15.43 4.11
N SER A 93 19.73 -16.63 3.93
CA SER A 93 19.85 -17.64 4.99
C SER A 93 20.74 -17.21 6.16
N GLY A 94 21.65 -16.26 5.92
CA GLY A 94 22.49 -15.64 6.93
C GLY A 94 22.79 -14.19 6.59
N LYS A 95 24.07 -13.82 6.52
CA LYS A 95 24.48 -12.44 6.22
C LYS A 95 23.99 -12.01 4.83
N PRO A 96 23.35 -10.83 4.72
CA PRO A 96 22.95 -10.28 3.42
C PRO A 96 24.12 -10.21 2.45
N TYR A 97 23.88 -10.61 1.20
CA TYR A 97 24.86 -10.62 0.10
C TYR A 97 26.04 -11.59 0.26
N CYS A 98 26.10 -12.36 1.34
CA CYS A 98 27.20 -13.29 1.62
C CYS A 98 26.72 -14.72 1.91
N SER A 99 25.42 -15.00 1.78
CA SER A 99 24.83 -16.31 2.09
C SER A 99 23.89 -16.77 0.96
N PRO A 100 23.46 -18.03 0.88
CA PRO A 100 22.43 -18.43 -0.06
C PRO A 100 21.09 -17.74 0.20
N GLN A 101 20.34 -17.40 -0.86
CA GLN A 101 18.95 -16.99 -0.76
C GLN A 101 18.01 -18.20 -0.69
N ILE A 102 16.98 -18.10 0.14
CA ILE A 102 15.85 -19.04 0.28
C ILE A 102 14.61 -18.39 -0.34
N ILE A 103 13.91 -19.12 -1.19
CA ILE A 103 12.62 -18.74 -1.77
C ILE A 103 11.52 -19.04 -0.75
N LEU A 104 10.70 -18.04 -0.44
CA LEU A 104 9.72 -18.09 0.65
C LEU A 104 8.35 -18.62 0.20
N ALA A 105 7.97 -18.34 -1.04
CA ALA A 105 6.71 -18.73 -1.64
C ALA A 105 6.87 -18.77 -3.17
N LYS A 106 5.84 -19.27 -3.87
CA LYS A 106 5.72 -19.11 -5.33
C LYS A 106 5.77 -17.62 -5.71
N ASP A 107 6.07 -17.34 -6.97
CA ASP A 107 6.09 -15.98 -7.47
C ASP A 107 4.74 -15.29 -7.22
N GLN A 108 4.78 -14.07 -6.67
CA GLN A 108 3.60 -13.32 -6.25
C GLN A 108 3.27 -12.22 -7.25
N LEU A 109 1.98 -12.05 -7.53
CA LEU A 109 1.48 -11.01 -8.44
C LEU A 109 1.56 -9.64 -7.77
N ILE A 110 2.09 -8.66 -8.51
CA ILE A 110 2.06 -7.25 -8.12
C ILE A 110 0.70 -6.68 -8.49
N THR A 111 -0.16 -6.52 -7.50
CA THR A 111 -1.53 -6.01 -7.66
C THR A 111 -1.54 -4.54 -8.05
N GLN A 112 -0.59 -3.78 -7.51
CA GLN A 112 -0.47 -2.36 -7.74
C GLN A 112 0.95 -1.84 -7.42
N THR A 113 1.32 -0.74 -8.07
CA THR A 113 2.54 0.01 -7.75
C THR A 113 2.26 1.49 -7.62
N TYR A 114 2.92 2.15 -6.67
CA TYR A 114 2.82 3.59 -6.48
C TYR A 114 4.20 4.23 -6.45
N THR A 115 4.33 5.45 -6.95
CA THR A 115 5.53 6.26 -6.68
C THR A 115 5.40 6.90 -5.30
N ILE A 116 6.50 6.96 -4.54
CA ILE A 116 6.53 7.61 -3.23
C ILE A 116 7.74 8.54 -3.12
N GLU A 117 7.52 9.71 -2.54
CA GLU A 117 8.57 10.64 -2.17
C GLU A 117 8.36 11.09 -0.72
N ILE A 118 9.43 11.06 0.08
CA ILE A 118 9.47 11.56 1.46
C ILE A 118 10.43 12.75 1.49
N TYR A 119 9.90 13.92 1.78
CA TYR A 119 10.64 15.19 1.78
C TYR A 119 11.39 15.40 3.10
N PRO A 120 12.41 16.28 3.16
CA PRO A 120 13.11 16.60 4.40
C PRO A 120 12.20 17.20 5.48
N THR A 121 11.08 17.81 5.07
CA THR A 121 9.98 18.29 5.91
C THR A 121 9.13 17.18 6.52
N THR A 122 9.45 15.91 6.24
CA THR A 122 8.68 14.69 6.59
C THR A 122 7.36 14.50 5.85
N GLU A 123 7.05 15.39 4.92
CA GLU A 123 5.89 15.25 4.03
C GLU A 123 6.08 14.05 3.12
N ILE A 124 4.99 13.32 2.90
CA ILE A 124 4.92 12.12 2.06
C ILE A 124 3.99 12.42 0.92
N THR A 125 4.47 12.19 -0.29
CA THR A 125 3.62 12.16 -1.48
C THR A 125 3.58 10.76 -2.07
N ILE A 126 2.39 10.35 -2.52
CA ILE A 126 2.18 9.12 -3.27
C ILE A 126 1.59 9.52 -4.62
N ASN A 127 2.17 9.05 -5.73
CA ASN A 127 1.78 9.45 -7.09
C ASN A 127 1.73 10.97 -7.29
N LYS A 128 2.72 11.68 -6.70
CA LYS A 128 2.84 13.15 -6.68
C LYS A 128 1.67 13.89 -6.00
N ARG A 129 0.83 13.17 -5.25
CA ARG A 129 -0.24 13.75 -4.43
C ARG A 129 0.17 13.72 -2.97
N TYR A 130 -0.18 14.77 -2.24
CA TYR A 130 0.01 14.81 -0.80
C TYR A 130 -0.74 13.66 -0.13
N PHE A 131 -0.02 12.82 0.61
CA PHE A 131 -0.56 11.66 1.31
C PHE A 131 -0.59 11.88 2.83
N GLY A 132 0.42 12.56 3.38
CA GLY A 132 0.50 12.85 4.81
C GLY A 132 1.88 13.36 5.22
N TYR A 133 2.17 13.31 6.51
CA TYR A 133 3.49 13.57 7.09
C TYR A 133 3.74 12.58 8.22
N PHE A 134 4.97 12.48 8.72
CA PHE A 134 5.29 11.58 9.84
C PHE A 134 4.42 11.86 11.08
N GLY A 135 3.69 10.84 11.54
CA GLY A 135 2.77 10.94 12.66
C GLY A 135 1.31 11.20 12.28
N SER A 136 0.98 11.43 11.00
CA SER A 136 -0.40 11.52 10.54
C SER A 136 -1.09 10.13 10.50
N LYS A 137 -2.43 10.10 10.50
CA LYS A 137 -3.20 8.85 10.37
C LYS A 137 -2.79 8.02 9.14
N ASN A 138 -2.70 8.67 7.98
CA ASN A 138 -2.33 8.03 6.72
C ASN A 138 -0.90 7.46 6.78
N PHE A 139 0.01 8.15 7.46
CA PHE A 139 1.35 7.66 7.70
C PHE A 139 1.37 6.33 8.48
N TYR A 140 0.54 6.19 9.52
CA TYR A 140 0.48 4.93 10.27
C TYR A 140 -0.06 3.78 9.41
N THR A 141 -1.06 4.02 8.56
CA THR A 141 -1.53 3.02 7.59
C THR A 141 -0.42 2.60 6.63
N LEU A 142 0.35 3.56 6.10
CA LEU A 142 1.49 3.26 5.23
C LEU A 142 2.57 2.44 5.94
N ALA A 143 2.91 2.81 7.18
CA ALA A 143 3.91 2.10 7.97
C ALA A 143 3.48 0.66 8.28
N THR A 144 2.24 0.47 8.74
CA THR A 144 1.68 -0.85 9.04
C THR A 144 1.68 -1.76 7.82
N ASN A 145 1.26 -1.25 6.66
CA ASN A 145 1.25 -2.04 5.43
C ASN A 145 2.68 -2.41 4.94
N ASP A 146 3.69 -1.59 5.27
CA ASP A 146 5.11 -1.93 5.08
C ASP A 146 5.67 -2.80 6.24
N GLY A 147 4.81 -3.28 7.15
CA GLY A 147 5.17 -4.19 8.23
C GLY A 147 5.97 -3.54 9.37
N LEU A 148 5.92 -2.21 9.49
CA LEU A 148 6.67 -1.42 10.47
C LEU A 148 5.71 -0.67 11.41
N SER A 149 6.15 -0.45 12.66
CA SER A 149 5.51 0.56 13.51
C SER A 149 5.82 1.96 12.96
N GLY A 150 5.03 2.98 13.32
CA GLY A 150 5.35 4.36 12.91
C GLY A 150 6.75 4.78 13.34
N LYS A 151 7.16 4.48 14.58
CA LYS A 151 8.50 4.78 15.08
C LYS A 151 9.59 4.04 14.29
N ASP A 152 9.40 2.76 14.02
CA ASP A 152 10.38 1.98 13.25
C ASP A 152 10.45 2.48 11.79
N PHE A 153 9.33 2.90 11.20
CA PHE A 153 9.30 3.48 9.86
C PHE A 153 10.12 4.76 9.75
N VAL A 154 9.96 5.71 10.69
CA VAL A 154 10.78 6.95 10.72
C VAL A 154 12.26 6.61 10.78
N ASN A 155 12.64 5.65 11.62
CA ASN A 155 14.03 5.20 11.76
C ASN A 155 14.51 4.37 10.56
N TRP A 156 13.62 3.70 9.85
CA TRP A 156 13.91 2.95 8.63
C TRP A 156 14.24 3.89 7.48
N PHE A 157 13.50 4.99 7.37
CA PHE A 157 13.71 6.08 6.40
C PHE A 157 14.46 7.27 7.02
N ASN A 158 15.52 7.00 7.78
CA ASN A 158 16.29 8.01 8.49
C ASN A 158 17.22 8.89 7.61
N LYS A 159 17.29 8.61 6.31
CA LYS A 159 18.00 9.43 5.32
C LYS A 159 17.00 10.04 4.36
N LEU A 160 16.72 11.32 4.56
CA LEU A 160 15.83 12.12 3.72
C LEU A 160 16.64 13.10 2.85
N PRO A 161 16.14 13.45 1.65
CA PRO A 161 14.90 12.99 1.04
C PRO A 161 14.98 11.53 0.56
N PHE A 162 13.83 10.85 0.49
CA PHE A 162 13.72 9.52 -0.08
C PHE A 162 12.80 9.54 -1.31
N LYS A 163 13.21 8.82 -2.37
CA LYS A 163 12.39 8.60 -3.56
C LYS A 163 12.39 7.12 -3.93
N GLY A 164 11.20 6.57 -4.13
CA GLY A 164 11.06 5.16 -4.41
C GLY A 164 9.69 4.77 -4.93
N GLN A 165 9.41 3.49 -4.74
CA GLN A 165 8.23 2.81 -5.20
C GLN A 165 7.64 1.96 -4.08
N ILE A 166 6.33 2.03 -3.92
CA ILE A 166 5.54 1.09 -3.13
C ILE A 166 5.11 -0.04 -4.07
N ILE A 167 5.37 -1.28 -3.66
CA ILE A 167 5.08 -2.49 -4.42
C ILE A 167 4.10 -3.33 -3.61
N CYS A 168 2.85 -3.43 -4.06
CA CYS A 168 1.78 -4.12 -3.34
C CYS A 168 1.51 -5.50 -3.93
N TRP A 169 1.19 -6.46 -3.07
CA TRP A 169 0.73 -7.81 -3.44
C TRP A 169 -0.64 -8.15 -2.87
N SER A 170 -1.12 -7.43 -1.85
CA SER A 170 -2.52 -7.51 -1.43
C SER A 170 -3.39 -6.61 -2.31
N LYS A 171 -4.63 -7.04 -2.56
CA LYS A 171 -5.67 -6.20 -3.19
C LYS A 171 -6.33 -5.24 -2.20
N GLU A 172 -6.12 -5.44 -0.90
CA GLU A 172 -6.70 -4.64 0.19
C GLU A 172 -5.99 -3.30 0.37
N VAL A 173 -4.82 -3.11 -0.27
CA VAL A 173 -4.05 -1.87 -0.17
C VAL A 173 -4.33 -0.97 -1.35
N GLU A 174 -4.96 0.16 -1.08
CA GLU A 174 -5.14 1.25 -2.02
C GLU A 174 -4.73 2.60 -1.40
N TYR A 175 -3.72 3.24 -1.99
CA TYR A 175 -3.22 4.56 -1.54
C TYR A 175 -3.67 5.74 -2.39
N ASP A 176 -4.34 5.48 -3.51
CA ASP A 176 -4.83 6.53 -4.41
C ASP A 176 -6.22 7.07 -4.00
N ASN A 177 -6.80 6.54 -2.91
CA ASN A 177 -8.08 7.01 -2.40
C ASN A 177 -7.89 8.31 -1.61
N CYS A 178 -8.63 9.33 -2.05
CA CYS A 178 -8.74 10.60 -1.34
C CYS A 178 -9.62 10.39 -0.08
N GLU A 179 -9.03 9.83 0.99
CA GLU A 179 -9.74 9.53 2.25
C GLU A 179 -9.86 10.73 3.20
N PHE A 180 -9.56 11.94 2.75
CA PHE A 180 -9.83 13.12 3.57
C PHE A 180 -11.34 13.29 3.72
N LEU A 181 -11.88 12.80 4.85
CA LEU A 181 -13.05 13.39 5.48
C LEU A 181 -12.76 14.90 5.61
N GLY A 182 -13.47 15.73 4.83
CA GLY A 182 -13.20 17.17 4.71
C GLY A 182 -12.39 17.60 3.48
N CYS A 183 -12.31 16.76 2.45
CA CYS A 183 -12.02 17.26 1.11
C CYS A 183 -13.25 17.97 0.54
N ASP A 184 -13.15 19.28 0.35
CA ASP A 184 -14.12 20.00 -0.46
C ASP A 184 -13.98 19.51 -1.89
N TRP A 185 -15.04 18.93 -2.42
CA TRP A 185 -15.08 18.49 -3.81
C TRP A 185 -15.61 19.65 -4.63
N ARG A 186 -14.83 20.08 -5.63
CA ARG A 186 -15.35 20.90 -6.72
C ARG A 186 -15.91 19.97 -7.79
N TYR A 187 -17.20 20.07 -7.98
CA TYR A 187 -17.88 19.47 -9.11
C TYR A 187 -17.59 20.36 -10.30
N ASN A 188 -17.00 19.79 -11.36
CA ASN A 188 -16.89 20.52 -12.60
C ASN A 188 -18.27 20.43 -13.26
N PHE A 189 -18.99 21.55 -13.29
CA PHE A 189 -20.22 21.72 -14.06
C PHE A 189 -19.84 22.34 -15.40
N PRO A 190 -19.71 21.58 -16.51
CA PRO A 190 -19.87 22.19 -17.80
C PRO A 190 -21.30 22.73 -17.87
N ILE A 191 -21.47 23.95 -18.37
CA ILE A 191 -22.76 24.67 -18.54
C ILE A 191 -23.82 23.83 -19.29
N SER A 192 -23.45 22.68 -19.86
CA SER A 192 -24.29 21.80 -20.67
C SER A 192 -24.25 20.29 -20.32
N SER A 193 -23.66 19.85 -19.19
CA SER A 193 -23.66 18.39 -18.89
C SER A 193 -23.55 18.00 -17.41
N ILE A 194 -24.07 16.80 -17.12
CA ILE A 194 -24.03 16.12 -15.81
C ILE A 194 -22.58 16.04 -15.29
N PRO A 195 -22.31 16.36 -14.02
CA PRO A 195 -21.00 16.15 -13.44
C PRO A 195 -20.68 14.65 -13.46
N ASN A 196 -19.78 14.23 -14.34
CA ASN A 196 -19.28 12.86 -14.37
C ASN A 196 -18.00 12.68 -13.53
N LYS A 197 -17.47 13.79 -12.98
CA LYS A 197 -16.21 13.86 -12.27
C LYS A 197 -16.29 14.82 -11.08
N ALA A 198 -16.00 14.34 -9.88
CA ALA A 198 -15.67 15.19 -8.75
C ALA A 198 -14.15 15.44 -8.72
N ILE A 199 -13.74 16.68 -8.46
CA ILE A 199 -12.33 17.07 -8.33
C ILE A 199 -12.10 17.49 -6.88
N CYS A 200 -11.20 16.81 -6.19
CA CYS A 200 -10.81 17.25 -4.84
C CYS A 200 -10.09 18.60 -4.94
N THR A 201 -10.53 19.61 -4.18
CA THR A 201 -9.91 20.95 -4.18
C THR A 201 -8.51 20.99 -3.60
N LYS A 202 -8.17 20.02 -2.74
CA LYS A 202 -6.87 19.95 -2.06
C LYS A 202 -5.84 19.16 -2.86
N CYS A 203 -6.21 18.00 -3.41
CA CYS A 203 -5.28 17.09 -4.08
C CYS A 203 -5.56 16.90 -5.59
N PHE A 204 -6.57 17.58 -6.13
CA PHE A 204 -6.98 17.54 -7.55
C PHE A 204 -7.28 16.13 -8.10
N SER A 205 -7.50 15.15 -7.22
CA SER A 205 -7.93 13.81 -7.61
C SER A 205 -9.29 13.87 -8.31
N LYS A 206 -9.39 13.22 -9.47
CA LYS A 206 -10.63 13.09 -10.22
C LYS A 206 -11.27 11.75 -9.87
N HIS A 207 -12.47 11.77 -9.29
CA HIS A 207 -13.27 10.57 -9.09
C HIS A 207 -14.43 10.54 -10.06
N LYS A 208 -14.64 9.40 -10.73
CA LYS A 208 -15.86 9.16 -11.51
C LYS A 208 -17.01 9.09 -10.50
N LEU A 209 -18.00 9.94 -10.67
CA LEU A 209 -19.17 9.94 -9.79
C LEU A 209 -20.03 8.73 -10.11
N ASN A 210 -20.32 7.92 -9.08
CA ASN A 210 -21.40 6.95 -9.19
C ASN A 210 -22.70 7.66 -8.78
N LEU A 211 -23.41 8.17 -9.78
CA LEU A 211 -24.60 9.01 -9.59
C LEU A 211 -25.74 8.28 -8.86
N SER A 212 -25.77 6.94 -8.89
CA SER A 212 -26.76 6.12 -8.19
C SER A 212 -26.58 6.07 -6.67
N ASN A 213 -25.39 6.44 -6.17
CA ASN A 213 -25.01 6.25 -4.76
C ASN A 213 -24.73 7.58 -4.04
N LEU A 214 -24.86 8.71 -4.74
CA LEU A 214 -24.68 10.02 -4.13
C LEU A 214 -25.93 10.35 -3.32
N VAL A 215 -25.75 10.56 -2.01
CA VAL A 215 -26.79 11.14 -1.14
C VAL A 215 -26.79 12.64 -1.39
N TRP A 216 -27.67 13.07 -2.28
CA TRP A 216 -27.83 14.45 -2.70
C TRP A 216 -28.77 15.19 -1.73
N GLU A 217 -28.23 15.75 -0.65
CA GLU A 217 -29.01 16.52 0.33
C GLU A 217 -28.38 17.88 0.63
N LYS A 218 -27.88 18.60 -0.39
CA LYS A 218 -27.53 20.01 -0.22
C LYS A 218 -28.61 20.88 -0.85
N ILE A 219 -29.21 21.74 -0.02
CA ILE A 219 -30.11 22.80 -0.48
C ILE A 219 -29.23 24.00 -0.81
N GLU A 220 -29.13 24.35 -2.09
CA GLU A 220 -28.48 25.59 -2.54
C GLU A 220 -29.52 26.52 -3.18
N GLU A 221 -29.26 27.82 -3.09
CA GLU A 221 -30.13 28.85 -3.70
C GLU A 221 -29.63 29.10 -5.13
N PHE A 222 -30.47 28.79 -6.11
CA PHE A 222 -30.17 28.98 -7.54
C PHE A 222 -31.24 29.92 -8.13
N ASP A 223 -30.81 31.04 -8.72
CA ASP A 223 -31.70 32.09 -9.24
C ASP A 223 -32.77 32.60 -8.23
N GLY A 224 -32.43 32.63 -6.93
CA GLY A 224 -33.32 33.11 -5.87
C GLY A 224 -34.33 32.07 -5.36
N GLU A 225 -34.23 30.81 -5.81
CA GLU A 225 -35.04 29.71 -5.29
C GLU A 225 -34.17 28.65 -4.61
N LYS A 226 -34.60 28.21 -3.42
CA LYS A 226 -33.99 27.07 -2.72
C LYS A 226 -34.52 25.79 -3.32
N ARG A 227 -33.65 24.99 -3.92
CA ARG A 227 -34.00 23.68 -4.47
C ARG A 227 -33.02 22.64 -3.96
N THR A 228 -33.52 21.43 -3.78
CA THR A 228 -32.69 20.25 -3.56
C THR A 228 -32.05 19.82 -4.86
N ASP A 229 -30.88 19.19 -4.78
CA ASP A 229 -30.22 18.54 -5.92
C ASP A 229 -31.15 17.58 -6.68
N LYS A 230 -32.08 16.91 -5.97
CA LYS A 230 -33.12 16.04 -6.57
C LYS A 230 -34.08 16.84 -7.44
N GLU A 231 -34.57 17.98 -6.96
CA GLU A 231 -35.48 18.86 -7.71
C GLU A 231 -34.81 19.49 -8.93
N LEU A 232 -33.50 19.80 -8.85
CA LEU A 232 -32.73 20.25 -10.00
C LEU A 232 -32.55 19.12 -11.03
N ALA A 233 -32.24 17.90 -10.58
CA ALA A 233 -32.09 16.73 -11.44
C ALA A 233 -33.39 16.35 -12.17
N THR A 234 -34.53 16.32 -11.47
CA THR A 234 -35.83 16.00 -12.09
C THR A 234 -36.24 17.02 -13.16
N ASN A 235 -35.94 18.31 -12.96
CA ASN A 235 -36.23 19.34 -13.97
C ASN A 235 -35.34 19.25 -15.20
N TRP A 236 -34.09 18.81 -15.04
CA TRP A 236 -33.18 18.60 -16.17
C TRP A 236 -33.45 17.27 -16.90
N PHE A 237 -34.09 16.31 -16.24
CA PHE A 237 -34.37 14.97 -16.78
C PHE A 237 -35.79 14.48 -16.42
N PRO A 238 -36.86 15.00 -17.07
CA PRO A 238 -38.24 14.66 -16.71
C PRO A 238 -38.65 13.20 -16.98
N ASN A 239 -37.80 12.39 -17.62
CA ASN A 239 -38.15 11.03 -18.10
C ASN A 239 -37.11 9.95 -17.73
N GLN A 240 -36.32 10.15 -16.66
CA GLN A 240 -35.57 9.03 -16.08
C GLN A 240 -36.19 8.68 -14.74
N ASP A 241 -36.81 7.50 -14.67
CA ASP A 241 -37.24 6.91 -13.40
C ASP A 241 -35.98 6.65 -12.56
N TYR A 242 -35.77 7.51 -11.55
CA TYR A 242 -34.70 7.43 -10.55
C TYR A 242 -35.07 6.51 -9.38
#